data_AF-A0A367J757-F1
#
_entry.id   AF-A0A367J757-F1
#
_cell.length_a   1.000
_cell.length_b   1.000
_cell.length_c   1.000
_cell.angle_alpha   90.00
_cell.angle_beta   90.00
_cell.angle_gamma   90.00
#
_symmetry.space_group_name_H-M   'P 1'
#
loop_
_entity.id
_entity.type
_entity.pdbx_description
1 polymer ?
#
loop_
_entity_poly.entity_id
_entity_poly.type
_entity_poly.pdbx_seq_one_letter_code
_entity_poly.pdbx_strand_id
1 'polypeptide(L)'
;IKDEMQADEKATSVQVQDPSLSKFITDIRSIVKTDRDLHDRSIKAFVSWARSYSKHEASYIFRVKDINLGQLAMGFGLLKLPKMPELKQQQQNLNTFIEEQIDWNSYKYSDKMREAKRQREMTEQKEKPQIQLKKKS
;
A
#
# COMPACT_ATOMS: atom_id res chain seq x y z
N ILE A 1 -7.94 -46.23 31.52
CA ILE A 1 -7.08 -46.60 30.39
C ILE A 1 -7.80 -46.04 29.18
N LYS A 2 -7.61 -44.74 28.91
CA LYS A 2 -6.57 -44.21 28.01
C LYS A 2 -6.66 -44.91 26.66
N ASP A 3 -7.27 -44.25 25.69
CA ASP A 3 -6.94 -44.25 24.26
C ASP A 3 -8.05 -43.49 23.53
N GLU A 4 -7.81 -42.51 22.68
CA GLU A 4 -6.63 -41.72 22.38
C GLU A 4 -7.24 -40.53 21.60
N MET A 5 -7.09 -39.33 22.13
CA MET A 5 -7.36 -38.11 21.35
C MET A 5 -6.19 -37.97 20.36
N GLN A 6 -6.41 -38.23 19.08
CA GLN A 6 -5.49 -37.86 17.99
C GLN A 6 -6.24 -38.04 16.65
N ALA A 7 -6.28 -37.12 15.71
CA ALA A 7 -5.63 -35.83 15.58
C ALA A 7 -6.49 -34.98 14.65
N ASP A 8 -6.92 -33.80 15.10
CA ASP A 8 -7.27 -32.73 14.17
C ASP A 8 -5.99 -32.40 13.40
N GLU A 9 -5.92 -32.78 12.11
CA GLU A 9 -4.91 -32.29 11.18
C GLU A 9 -4.97 -30.76 11.21
N LYS A 10 -4.08 -30.15 12.00
CA LYS A 10 -3.83 -28.71 11.93
C LYS A 10 -3.35 -28.44 10.52
N ALA A 11 -4.25 -27.93 9.67
CA ALA A 11 -3.94 -27.35 8.38
C ALA A 11 -2.88 -26.27 8.59
N THR A 12 -1.62 -26.68 8.53
CA THR A 12 -0.48 -25.80 8.74
C THR A 12 -0.26 -25.13 7.40
N SER A 13 -0.60 -23.85 7.30
CA SER A 13 -0.33 -23.05 6.12
C SER A 13 1.18 -23.01 5.88
N VAL A 14 1.68 -23.83 4.95
CA VAL A 14 3.07 -23.79 4.53
C VAL A 14 3.29 -22.52 3.73
N GLN A 15 4.18 -21.65 4.20
CA GLN A 15 4.59 -20.46 3.46
C GLN A 15 5.45 -20.91 2.28
N VAL A 16 4.89 -20.89 1.07
CA VAL A 16 5.62 -21.21 -0.15
C VAL A 16 6.51 -20.01 -0.50
N GLN A 17 7.82 -20.24 -0.52
CA GLN A 17 8.78 -19.21 -0.95
C GLN A 17 9.08 -19.41 -2.43
N ASP A 18 8.65 -18.45 -3.26
CA ASP A 18 9.01 -18.40 -4.68
C ASP A 18 10.22 -17.45 -4.87
N PRO A 19 11.38 -17.96 -5.31
CA PRO A 19 12.56 -17.12 -5.58
C PRO A 19 12.29 -16.04 -6.65
N SER A 20 11.38 -16.28 -7.58
CA SER A 20 11.06 -15.36 -8.69
C SER A 20 10.23 -14.15 -8.26
N LEU A 21 9.61 -14.20 -7.07
CA LEU A 21 8.77 -13.12 -6.54
C LEU A 21 9.51 -11.79 -6.43
N SER A 22 10.77 -11.84 -5.97
CA SER A 22 11.61 -10.64 -5.81
C SER A 22 11.84 -9.91 -7.14
N LYS A 23 12.11 -10.69 -8.20
CA LYS A 23 12.28 -10.17 -9.56
C LYS A 23 10.98 -9.58 -10.08
N PHE A 24 9.87 -10.30 -9.91
CA PHE A 24 8.56 -9.83 -10.36
C PHE A 24 8.13 -8.51 -9.70
N ILE A 25 8.33 -8.37 -8.38
CA ILE A 25 8.07 -7.13 -7.64
C ILE A 25 8.92 -5.99 -8.20
N THR A 26 10.19 -6.26 -8.48
CA THR A 26 11.12 -5.27 -9.05
C THR A 26 10.68 -4.83 -10.45
N ASP A 27 10.24 -5.77 -11.28
CA ASP A 27 9.74 -5.50 -12.63
C ASP A 27 8.47 -4.63 -12.59
N ILE A 28 7.50 -4.96 -11.72
CA ILE A 28 6.30 -4.13 -11.50
C ILE A 28 6.69 -2.71 -11.07
N ARG A 29 7.58 -2.58 -10.07
CA ARG A 29 8.02 -1.28 -9.59
C ARG A 29 8.74 -0.48 -10.66
N SER A 30 9.50 -1.14 -11.53
CA SER A 30 10.16 -0.49 -12.67
C SER A 30 9.15 0.13 -13.64
N ILE A 31 8.03 -0.56 -13.89
CA ILE A 31 6.94 -0.06 -14.72
C ILE A 31 6.25 1.12 -14.03
N VAL A 32 5.94 1.01 -12.73
CA VAL A 32 5.31 2.09 -11.97
C VAL A 32 6.19 3.34 -11.92
N LYS A 33 7.52 3.20 -11.85
CA LYS A 33 8.47 4.31 -11.91
C LYS A 33 8.43 5.11 -13.21
N THR A 34 7.89 4.56 -14.30
CA THR A 34 7.83 5.27 -15.59
C THR A 34 6.76 6.35 -15.64
N ASP A 35 5.64 6.17 -14.94
CA ASP A 35 4.50 7.09 -14.98
C ASP A 35 3.86 7.27 -13.62
N ARG A 36 3.74 8.53 -13.20
CA ARG A 36 3.08 8.93 -11.96
C ARG A 36 1.61 8.54 -11.90
N ASP A 37 0.92 8.41 -13.03
CA ASP A 37 -0.45 7.90 -13.01
C ASP A 37 -0.52 6.45 -12.50
N LEU A 38 0.41 5.59 -12.94
CA LEU A 38 0.46 4.21 -12.49
C LEU A 38 0.67 4.11 -10.99
N HIS A 39 1.51 4.98 -10.44
CA HIS A 39 1.71 5.09 -9.00
C HIS A 39 0.45 5.56 -8.26
N ASP A 40 -0.25 6.57 -8.75
CA ASP A 40 -1.47 7.04 -8.11
C ASP A 40 -2.57 5.97 -8.14
N ARG A 41 -2.64 5.22 -9.24
CA ARG A 41 -3.56 4.09 -9.41
C ARG A 41 -3.19 2.93 -8.49
N SER A 42 -1.91 2.61 -8.31
CA SER A 42 -1.47 1.56 -7.39
C SER A 42 -1.82 1.91 -5.94
N ILE A 43 -1.59 3.17 -5.54
CA ILE A 43 -2.03 3.66 -4.23
C ILE A 43 -3.54 3.53 -4.09
N LYS A 44 -4.32 4.00 -5.07
CA LYS A 44 -5.79 3.95 -5.00
C LYS A 44 -6.30 2.52 -4.88
N ALA A 45 -5.72 1.59 -5.64
CA ALA A 45 -6.05 0.17 -5.59
C ALA A 45 -5.77 -0.41 -4.20
N PHE A 46 -4.56 -0.21 -3.67
CA PHE A 46 -4.18 -0.69 -2.34
C PHE A 46 -5.08 -0.14 -1.23
N VAL A 47 -5.39 1.17 -1.26
CA VAL A 47 -6.28 1.79 -0.28
C VAL A 47 -7.70 1.26 -0.38
N SER A 48 -8.23 1.04 -1.60
CA SER A 48 -9.55 0.45 -1.79
C SER A 48 -9.63 -0.98 -1.26
N TRP A 49 -8.59 -1.78 -1.51
CA TRP A 49 -8.46 -3.14 -0.97
C TRP A 49 -8.46 -3.10 0.55
N ALA A 50 -7.60 -2.30 1.17
CA ALA A 50 -7.48 -2.23 2.63
C ALA A 50 -8.78 -1.79 3.31
N ARG A 51 -9.51 -0.84 2.71
CA ARG A 51 -10.83 -0.40 3.21
C ARG A 51 -11.89 -1.48 3.07
N SER A 52 -11.94 -2.15 1.92
CA SER A 52 -12.86 -3.27 1.70
C SER A 52 -12.59 -4.38 2.72
N TYR A 53 -11.31 -4.71 2.91
CA TYR A 53 -10.85 -5.74 3.82
C TYR A 53 -11.15 -5.42 5.29
N SER A 54 -11.06 -4.15 5.68
CA SER A 54 -11.38 -3.69 7.03
C SER A 54 -12.88 -3.67 7.33
N LYS A 55 -13.72 -3.39 6.31
CA LYS A 55 -15.18 -3.21 6.49
C LYS A 55 -16.00 -4.49 6.32
N HIS A 56 -15.55 -5.43 5.50
CA HIS A 56 -16.30 -6.67 5.25
C HIS A 56 -16.13 -7.69 6.38
N GLU A 57 -17.15 -8.53 6.57
CA GLU A 57 -17.16 -9.66 7.52
C GLU A 57 -16.00 -10.66 7.33
N ALA A 58 -15.27 -10.54 6.21
CA ALA A 58 -14.02 -11.24 5.96
C ALA A 58 -13.00 -11.07 7.10
N SER A 59 -13.08 -10.00 7.90
CA SER A 59 -12.23 -9.81 9.09
C SER A 59 -12.36 -10.93 10.13
N TYR A 60 -13.49 -11.65 10.17
CA TYR A 60 -13.72 -12.74 11.13
C TYR A 60 -12.90 -13.99 10.80
N ILE A 61 -12.83 -14.35 9.51
CA ILE A 61 -12.09 -15.52 9.03
C ILE A 61 -10.64 -15.15 8.71
N PHE A 62 -10.41 -13.97 8.13
CA PHE A 62 -9.10 -13.48 7.76
C PHE A 62 -8.77 -12.20 8.53
N ARG A 63 -7.99 -12.35 9.60
CA ARG A 63 -7.63 -11.22 10.47
C ARG A 63 -6.62 -10.34 9.75
N VAL A 64 -6.91 -9.04 9.67
CA VAL A 64 -6.01 -8.02 9.10
C VAL A 64 -4.62 -8.04 9.78
N LYS A 65 -4.60 -8.37 11.07
CA LYS A 65 -3.40 -8.48 11.89
C LYS A 65 -2.44 -9.58 11.44
N ASP A 66 -2.96 -10.62 10.80
CA ASP A 66 -2.15 -11.78 10.38
C ASP A 66 -1.65 -11.62 8.93
N ILE A 67 -2.02 -10.53 8.25
CA ILE A 67 -1.61 -10.23 6.88
C ILE A 67 -0.35 -9.38 6.87
N ASN A 68 0.61 -9.80 6.06
CA ASN A 68 1.80 -9.02 5.76
C ASN A 68 1.48 -7.86 4.81
N LEU A 69 1.04 -6.73 5.36
CA LEU A 69 0.69 -5.53 4.60
C LEU A 69 1.89 -4.96 3.83
N GLY A 70 3.11 -5.10 4.34
CA GLY A 70 4.30 -4.63 3.66
C GLY A 70 4.55 -5.37 2.35
N GLN A 71 4.55 -6.72 2.36
CA GLN A 71 4.71 -7.52 1.14
C GLN A 71 3.57 -7.26 0.15
N LEU A 72 2.35 -7.13 0.64
CA LEU A 72 1.21 -6.81 -0.21
C LEU A 72 1.38 -5.44 -0.89
N ALA A 73 1.81 -4.42 -0.14
CA ALA A 73 2.11 -3.11 -0.72
C ALA A 73 3.19 -3.19 -1.81
N MET A 74 4.21 -4.04 -1.62
CA MET A 74 5.21 -4.29 -2.68
C MET A 74 4.59 -4.97 -3.91
N GLY A 75 3.70 -5.93 -3.72
CA GLY A 75 2.98 -6.62 -4.80
C GLY A 75 2.04 -5.71 -5.59
N PHE A 76 1.43 -4.70 -4.95
CA PHE A 76 0.69 -3.64 -5.66
C PHE A 76 1.61 -2.65 -6.40
N GLY A 77 2.93 -2.76 -6.25
CA GLY A 77 3.91 -1.86 -6.90
C GLY A 77 4.03 -0.50 -6.20
N LEU A 78 3.72 -0.41 -4.90
CA LEU A 78 3.87 0.85 -4.18
C LEU A 78 5.36 1.21 -4.06
N LEU A 79 5.64 2.46 -4.42
CA LEU A 79 6.96 3.09 -4.24
C LEU A 79 7.08 3.71 -2.84
N LYS A 80 5.96 4.17 -2.29
CA LYS A 80 5.82 4.76 -0.96
C LYS A 80 4.49 4.37 -0.33
N LEU A 81 4.49 4.22 1.01
CA LEU A 81 3.27 3.92 1.75
C LEU A 81 2.32 5.15 1.78
N PRO A 82 1.02 4.96 1.50
CA PRO A 82 0.04 6.02 1.68
C PRO A 82 -0.16 6.33 3.17
N LYS A 83 -0.51 7.58 3.47
CA LYS A 83 -0.84 7.99 4.85
C LYS A 83 -2.34 7.77 5.08
N MET A 84 -2.73 6.69 5.77
CA MET A 84 -4.13 6.39 6.09
C MET A 84 -4.29 5.77 7.49
N PRO A 85 -5.46 5.91 8.16
CA PRO A 85 -5.66 5.47 9.54
C PRO A 85 -5.53 3.95 9.72
N GLU A 86 -5.88 3.15 8.70
CA GLU A 86 -5.82 1.69 8.75
C GLU A 86 -4.36 1.17 8.82
N LEU A 87 -3.42 1.84 8.14
CA LEU A 87 -1.98 1.53 8.21
C LEU A 87 -1.39 1.88 9.58
N LYS A 88 -1.89 2.94 10.22
CA LYS A 88 -1.41 3.35 11.56
C LYS A 88 -1.71 2.30 12.62
N GLN A 89 -2.81 1.58 12.48
CA GLN A 89 -3.20 0.52 13.42
C GLN A 89 -2.40 -0.78 13.22
N GLN A 90 -1.69 -0.92 12.09
CA GLN A 90 -1.04 -2.15 11.67
C GLN A 90 0.47 -1.96 11.43
N GLN A 91 1.11 -1.06 12.17
CA GLN A 91 2.53 -0.71 12.00
C GLN A 91 3.47 -1.91 12.03
N GLN A 92 3.18 -2.92 12.86
CA GLN A 92 3.98 -4.15 12.95
C GLN A 92 4.02 -4.93 11.62
N ASN A 93 2.97 -4.81 10.80
CA ASN A 93 2.82 -5.54 9.54
C ASN A 93 3.44 -4.80 8.34
N LEU A 94 4.06 -3.64 8.58
CA LEU A 94 4.71 -2.81 7.56
C LEU A 94 6.23 -2.95 7.55
N ASN A 95 6.82 -3.67 8.52
CA ASN A 95 8.27 -3.83 8.65
C ASN A 95 8.94 -4.49 7.44
N THR A 96 8.19 -5.23 6.64
CA THR A 96 8.66 -5.90 5.41
C THR A 96 8.61 -5.01 4.18
N PHE A 97 8.02 -3.81 4.26
CA PHE A 97 7.95 -2.90 3.13
C PHE A 97 9.31 -2.23 2.91
N ILE A 98 9.82 -2.35 1.68
CA ILE A 98 11.03 -1.66 1.25
C ILE A 98 10.61 -0.45 0.43
N GLU A 99 10.84 0.74 0.99
CA GLU A 99 10.63 2.02 0.31
C GLU A 99 11.64 2.23 -0.81
N GLU A 100 11.14 2.71 -1.94
CA GLU A 100 11.94 2.94 -3.13
C GLU A 100 12.46 4.39 -3.12
N GLN A 101 13.77 4.57 -3.31
CA GLN A 101 14.37 5.91 -3.34
C GLN A 101 14.07 6.59 -4.68
N ILE A 102 13.14 7.54 -4.67
CA ILE A 102 12.70 8.29 -5.85
C ILE A 102 12.64 9.77 -5.51
N ASP A 103 13.15 10.60 -6.42
CA ASP A 103 12.95 12.04 -6.36
C ASP A 103 11.52 12.41 -6.82
N TRP A 104 10.66 12.68 -5.83
CA TRP A 104 9.26 13.05 -6.05
C TRP A 104 9.05 14.36 -6.82
N ASN A 105 10.09 15.20 -6.91
CA ASN A 105 10.05 16.46 -7.65
C ASN A 105 10.22 16.24 -9.15
N SER A 106 11.14 15.35 -9.55
CA SER A 106 11.36 14.99 -10.95
C SER A 106 10.35 13.98 -11.49
N TYR A 107 9.67 13.22 -10.62
CA TYR A 107 8.66 12.26 -11.00
C TYR A 107 7.39 12.93 -11.55
N LYS A 108 7.16 12.82 -12.87
CA LYS A 108 6.10 13.50 -13.62
C LYS A 108 5.08 12.51 -14.18
N TYR A 109 3.89 13.02 -14.52
CA TYR A 109 2.95 12.26 -15.34
C TYR A 109 3.47 12.15 -16.77
N SER A 110 3.27 11.00 -17.41
CA SER A 110 3.53 10.84 -18.85
C SER A 110 2.61 11.73 -19.70
N ASP A 111 1.37 11.93 -19.24
CA ASP A 111 0.40 12.83 -19.86
C ASP A 111 0.70 14.31 -19.57
N LYS A 112 0.98 15.06 -20.64
CA LYS A 112 1.28 16.51 -20.62
C LYS A 112 0.15 17.36 -20.05
N MET A 113 -1.12 17.03 -20.34
CA MET A 113 -2.27 17.78 -19.84
C MET A 113 -2.42 17.61 -18.33
N ARG A 114 -2.21 16.39 -17.86
CA ARG A 114 -2.28 16.06 -16.44
C ARG A 114 -1.13 16.68 -15.66
N GLU A 115 0.06 16.70 -16.23
CA GLU A 115 1.22 17.38 -15.64
C GLU A 115 1.02 18.90 -15.58
N ALA A 116 0.46 19.52 -16.62
CA ALA A 116 0.11 20.95 -16.60
C ALA A 116 -0.93 21.26 -15.51
N LYS A 117 -1.94 20.41 -15.35
CA LYS A 117 -2.93 20.52 -14.27
C LYS A 117 -2.27 20.42 -12.89
N ARG A 118 -1.38 19.44 -12.68
CA ARG A 118 -0.62 19.28 -11.43
C ARG A 118 0.18 20.52 -11.08
N GLN A 119 0.86 21.11 -12.07
CA GLN A 119 1.67 22.32 -11.85
C GLN A 119 0.80 23.51 -11.42
N ARG A 120 -0.35 23.70 -12.06
CA ARG A 120 -1.32 24.74 -11.67
C ARG A 120 -1.85 24.53 -10.25
N GLU A 121 -2.27 23.31 -9.91
CA GLU A 121 -2.73 22.99 -8.55
C GLU A 121 -1.62 23.18 -7.50
N MET A 122 -0.37 22.89 -7.86
CA MET A 122 0.78 23.09 -6.97
C MET A 122 1.07 24.58 -6.74
N THR A 123 0.98 25.43 -7.76
CA THR A 123 1.14 26.88 -7.60
C THR A 123 0.00 27.46 -6.77
N GLU A 124 -1.24 27.06 -7.04
CA GLU A 124 -2.41 27.50 -6.27
C GLU A 124 -2.34 27.08 -4.79
N GLN A 125 -1.83 25.88 -4.49
CA GLN A 125 -1.64 25.44 -3.10
C GLN A 125 -0.56 26.22 -2.36
N LYS A 126 0.50 26.66 -3.06
CA LYS A 126 1.53 27.53 -2.48
C LYS A 126 0.99 28.94 -2.24
N GLU A 127 0.10 29.42 -3.10
CA GLU A 127 -0.48 30.75 -3.01
C GLU A 127 -1.58 30.87 -1.95
N LYS A 128 -2.29 29.77 -1.61
CA LYS A 128 -3.27 29.75 -0.51
C LYS A 128 -2.55 29.78 0.85
N PRO A 129 -2.45 30.94 1.53
CA PRO A 129 -1.78 31.02 2.82
C PRO A 129 -2.67 30.35 3.87
N GLN A 130 -2.06 29.98 5.01
CA GLN A 130 -2.54 29.18 6.14
C GLN A 130 -3.79 29.70 6.90
N ILE A 131 -4.70 30.42 6.25
CA ILE A 131 -5.84 31.14 6.84
C ILE A 131 -6.87 30.19 7.49
N GLN A 132 -6.87 28.90 7.15
CA GLN A 132 -7.88 27.94 7.64
C GLN A 132 -7.48 27.15 8.90
N LEU A 133 -6.24 27.25 9.39
CA LEU A 133 -5.80 26.51 10.60
C LEU A 133 -6.16 27.23 11.93
N LYS A 134 -6.70 28.45 11.89
CA LYS A 134 -7.08 29.22 13.10
C LYS A 134 -8.58 29.25 13.45
N LYS A 135 -9.48 28.58 12.72
CA LYS A 135 -10.94 28.65 12.94
C LYS A 135 -11.60 27.43 13.60
N LYS A 136 -10.82 26.54 14.23
CA LYS A 136 -11.37 25.51 15.14
C LYS A 136 -10.57 25.52 16.44
N SER A 137 -10.90 26.49 17.29
CA SER A 137 -10.75 26.41 18.75
C SER A 137 -12.14 26.39 19.36
#